data_AF-A0A7E5VGE0-F1
#
_entry.id   AF-A0A7E5VGE0-F1
#
_cell.length_a   1.000
_cell.length_b   1.000
_cell.length_c   1.000
_cell.angle_alpha   90.00
_cell.angle_beta   90.00
_cell.angle_gamma   90.00
#
_symmetry.space_group_name_H-M   'P 1'
#
loop_
_entity.id
_entity.type
_entity.pdbx_description
1 polymer ?
#
loop_
_entity_poly.entity_id
_entity_poly.type
_entity_poly.pdbx_seq_one_letter_code
_entity_poly.pdbx_strand_id
1 'polypeptide(L)'
;MASNPVLESIPTPVAVDTTKQVEAAPEPTVEQTSLEKPRSELTLRRDKAVRNTIVNIVIVEAKGLPDSPDDRNSHGVYCKFRMGSQTHKSKSVPTTRHPQWREKLKLNLCSDQLLHISLWDKGKQKNFMGSCVLDLSLRERERTHDIWQDLDEGFGSIHLSVTICSTRQKESNEVANIEPNVEDWQSKYAFYSVPSDLCVVGQLHVKVIGAKGLCGKPSAYCTIELDNEKIQTPYISSTAEPVWNKSYVFNIYDVTSVLELKVCDSSINSILGDFLGRVSIPLLRIDSGEVRWYALKDNNKRRIAKGNCPRVRLEMNLCWNPVIASLKLFRPKQVKYIAKPPKFDIPLIYKNVKFIRDTFNFLFAINESFKRLFEWEDREYSTTVLCSWLVFWYYFHPWMTPLLIAALFPVVWFLDAKQRTDSRIQNGDDSNDHEEEVQNGESMKDKIKGLPEMTLTITDGIEYMVSVAERLHNLAKFKVPYLSYLAIVLLIGSAGVLYFIPIGYLMMAFGLYKYGRKRINPTRVLNNDLLDFISRIPDNKILKDWKELNVPEPNHYHQRLSASTSVTPDSKT
;
A
#
# COMPACT_ATOMS: atom_id res chain seq x y z
N MET A 1 -65.06 -5.10 -44.71
CA MET A 1 -64.51 -6.38 -45.19
C MET A 1 -63.69 -6.93 -44.03
N ALA A 2 -64.26 -7.70 -43.09
CA ALA A 2 -64.42 -9.18 -43.15
C ALA A 2 -63.09 -9.84 -43.57
N SER A 3 -62.40 -10.70 -42.82
CA SER A 3 -62.85 -11.77 -41.91
C SER A 3 -61.61 -12.52 -41.35
N ASN A 4 -61.63 -12.94 -40.07
CA ASN A 4 -60.96 -14.20 -39.60
C ASN A 4 -61.71 -15.40 -40.24
N PRO A 5 -61.25 -16.70 -40.26
CA PRO A 5 -60.68 -17.49 -39.13
C PRO A 5 -59.88 -18.79 -39.48
N VAL A 6 -59.74 -19.70 -38.47
CA VAL A 6 -59.56 -21.20 -38.44
C VAL A 6 -58.16 -21.77 -38.81
N LEU A 7 -57.44 -22.64 -38.07
CA LEU A 7 -57.62 -23.76 -37.11
C LEU A 7 -58.00 -25.12 -37.77
N GLU A 8 -57.20 -26.17 -37.55
CA GLU A 8 -57.52 -27.62 -37.68
C GLU A 8 -56.22 -28.42 -37.45
N SER A 9 -56.16 -29.63 -36.89
CA SER A 9 -56.96 -30.42 -35.95
C SER A 9 -56.21 -31.75 -35.74
N ILE A 10 -56.32 -32.35 -34.55
CA ILE A 10 -55.85 -33.71 -34.19
C ILE A 10 -56.76 -34.75 -34.89
N PRO A 11 -56.28 -35.99 -35.19
CA PRO A 11 -56.72 -37.13 -34.36
C PRO A 11 -55.67 -38.26 -34.16
N THR A 12 -55.71 -38.89 -32.98
CA THR A 12 -55.28 -40.26 -32.64
C THR A 12 -56.42 -41.28 -32.98
N PRO A 13 -56.37 -42.58 -32.62
CA PRO A 13 -55.35 -43.64 -32.70
C PRO A 13 -55.91 -44.94 -33.36
N VAL A 14 -55.08 -45.94 -33.68
CA VAL A 14 -55.53 -47.35 -33.83
C VAL A 14 -54.45 -48.31 -33.29
N ALA A 15 -54.88 -49.21 -32.42
CA ALA A 15 -54.10 -50.31 -31.85
C ALA A 15 -54.30 -51.61 -32.66
N VAL A 16 -53.26 -52.44 -32.78
CA VAL A 16 -53.40 -53.89 -33.01
C VAL A 16 -52.30 -54.62 -32.23
N ASP A 17 -52.76 -55.61 -31.48
CA ASP A 17 -52.05 -56.52 -30.59
C ASP A 17 -51.87 -57.87 -31.29
N THR A 18 -50.72 -58.53 -31.21
CA THR A 18 -50.61 -59.99 -31.38
C THR A 18 -49.35 -60.55 -30.71
N THR A 19 -49.57 -61.68 -30.03
CA THR A 19 -48.73 -62.40 -29.06
C THR A 19 -47.80 -63.48 -29.65
N LYS A 20 -46.85 -63.95 -28.81
CA LYS A 20 -46.04 -65.22 -28.80
C LYS A 20 -44.59 -65.13 -29.28
N GLN A 21 -43.61 -65.89 -28.76
CA GLN A 21 -43.30 -66.55 -27.47
C GLN A 21 -41.80 -66.96 -27.56
N VAL A 22 -41.08 -66.95 -26.43
CA VAL A 22 -39.91 -67.79 -26.02
C VAL A 22 -38.60 -67.75 -26.85
N GLU A 23 -37.46 -67.39 -26.23
CA GLU A 23 -36.27 -68.26 -26.00
C GLU A 23 -35.21 -67.55 -25.10
N ALA A 24 -34.46 -68.32 -24.32
CA ALA A 24 -33.67 -67.89 -23.15
C ALA A 24 -32.13 -67.93 -23.37
N ALA A 25 -31.41 -67.27 -22.44
CA ALA A 25 -29.98 -67.35 -22.06
C ALA A 25 -29.05 -66.21 -22.53
N PRO A 26 -27.95 -65.90 -21.80
CA PRO A 26 -27.79 -65.71 -20.35
C PRO A 26 -27.19 -64.31 -20.00
N GLU A 27 -27.25 -63.93 -18.71
CA GLU A 27 -26.61 -62.72 -18.18
C GLU A 27 -25.07 -62.75 -18.29
N PRO A 28 -24.40 -61.61 -18.55
CA PRO A 28 -23.00 -61.42 -18.17
C PRO A 28 -22.92 -60.68 -16.83
N THR A 29 -22.41 -61.39 -15.83
CA THR A 29 -21.89 -60.85 -14.58
C THR A 29 -20.79 -59.83 -14.88
N VAL A 30 -21.01 -58.55 -14.58
CA VAL A 30 -19.93 -57.54 -14.54
C VAL A 30 -19.70 -57.19 -13.08
N GLU A 31 -18.55 -57.64 -12.57
CA GLU A 31 -17.99 -57.28 -11.28
C GLU A 31 -17.90 -55.76 -11.13
N GLN A 32 -18.63 -55.20 -10.17
CA GLN A 32 -18.41 -53.85 -9.69
C GLN A 32 -17.14 -53.82 -8.83
N THR A 33 -15.99 -53.48 -9.42
CA THR A 33 -14.83 -53.03 -8.64
C THR A 33 -14.86 -51.50 -8.50
N SER A 34 -15.42 -51.08 -7.36
CA SER A 34 -15.26 -49.81 -6.64
C SER A 34 -14.29 -48.76 -7.21
N LEU A 35 -14.82 -47.61 -7.63
CA LEU A 35 -14.10 -46.32 -7.66
C LEU A 35 -15.02 -45.12 -7.35
N GLU A 36 -15.96 -45.27 -6.41
CA GLU A 36 -16.57 -44.12 -5.73
C GLU A 36 -15.71 -43.75 -4.53
N LYS A 37 -14.90 -42.69 -4.64
CA LYS A 37 -14.39 -42.01 -3.43
C LYS A 37 -15.60 -41.53 -2.62
N PRO A 38 -15.68 -41.81 -1.32
CA PRO A 38 -16.90 -41.61 -0.56
C PRO A 38 -17.27 -40.12 -0.55
N ARG A 39 -18.48 -39.80 -0.98
CA ARG A 39 -19.07 -38.45 -1.05
C ARG A 39 -18.95 -37.69 0.29
N SER A 40 -18.85 -38.41 1.41
CA SER A 40 -18.61 -37.90 2.77
C SER A 40 -17.19 -37.38 3.01
N GLU A 41 -16.15 -37.96 2.39
CA GLU A 41 -14.80 -37.41 2.50
C GLU A 41 -14.65 -36.10 1.73
N LEU A 42 -15.31 -35.98 0.56
CA LEU A 42 -15.25 -34.78 -0.26
C LEU A 42 -15.99 -33.61 0.41
N THR A 43 -17.12 -33.86 1.08
CA THR A 43 -17.83 -32.85 1.87
C THR A 43 -17.02 -32.48 3.12
N LEU A 44 -16.48 -33.45 3.86
CA LEU A 44 -15.63 -33.20 5.02
C LEU A 44 -14.35 -32.43 4.64
N ARG A 45 -13.73 -32.74 3.49
CA ARG A 45 -12.58 -32.02 2.94
C ARG A 45 -12.96 -30.60 2.51
N ARG A 46 -14.14 -30.40 1.89
CA ARG A 46 -14.68 -29.05 1.60
C ARG A 46 -14.91 -28.26 2.88
N ASP A 47 -15.58 -28.82 3.88
CA ASP A 47 -15.87 -28.13 5.15
C ASP A 47 -14.61 -27.84 5.97
N LYS A 48 -13.59 -28.71 5.90
CA LYS A 48 -12.27 -28.46 6.50
C LYS A 48 -11.47 -27.42 5.72
N ALA A 49 -11.58 -27.39 4.39
CA ALA A 49 -10.94 -26.38 3.54
C ALA A 49 -11.58 -24.99 3.70
N VAL A 50 -12.90 -24.93 3.86
CA VAL A 50 -13.64 -23.70 4.16
C VAL A 50 -13.24 -23.15 5.53
N ARG A 51 -13.17 -24.00 6.57
CA ARG A 51 -12.67 -23.61 7.90
C ARG A 51 -11.23 -23.08 7.91
N ASN A 52 -10.42 -23.45 6.91
CA ASN A 52 -9.04 -22.99 6.74
C ASN A 52 -8.92 -21.78 5.80
N THR A 53 -9.99 -21.03 5.57
CA THR A 53 -9.95 -19.76 4.85
C THR A 53 -10.24 -18.64 5.85
N ILE A 54 -9.35 -17.65 5.93
CA ILE A 54 -9.55 -16.46 6.77
C ILE A 54 -10.11 -15.34 5.89
N VAL A 55 -11.15 -14.69 6.37
CA VAL A 55 -11.71 -13.46 5.83
C VAL A 55 -11.20 -12.31 6.68
N ASN A 56 -10.38 -11.45 6.08
CA ASN A 56 -9.96 -10.18 6.67
C ASN A 56 -10.97 -9.12 6.24
N ILE A 57 -11.62 -8.46 7.19
CA ILE A 57 -12.61 -7.42 6.94
C ILE A 57 -12.09 -6.13 7.57
N VAL A 58 -12.06 -5.04 6.81
CA VAL A 58 -11.74 -3.71 7.31
C VAL A 58 -13.00 -2.85 7.20
N ILE A 59 -13.49 -2.39 8.33
CA ILE A 59 -14.64 -1.48 8.39
C ILE A 59 -14.09 -0.07 8.33
N VAL A 60 -14.45 0.67 7.30
CA VAL A 60 -13.91 2.00 7.06
C VAL A 60 -14.82 3.03 7.70
N GLU A 61 -16.00 3.20 7.11
CA GLU A 61 -16.98 4.22 7.49
C GLU A 61 -18.41 3.80 7.12
N ALA A 62 -19.39 4.55 7.62
CA ALA A 62 -20.76 4.51 7.11
C ALA A 62 -21.20 5.91 6.69
N LYS A 63 -22.16 6.01 5.78
CA LYS A 63 -22.70 7.28 5.28
C LYS A 63 -24.22 7.27 5.35
N GLY A 64 -24.81 8.43 5.63
CA GLY A 64 -26.26 8.61 5.58
C GLY A 64 -26.98 8.05 6.80
N LEU A 65 -26.29 7.97 7.94
CA LEU A 65 -26.91 7.59 9.20
C LEU A 65 -27.65 8.78 9.84
N PRO A 66 -28.72 8.53 10.62
CA PRO A 66 -29.43 9.57 11.35
C PRO A 66 -28.52 10.21 12.41
N ASP A 67 -28.79 11.47 12.73
CA ASP A 67 -28.13 12.16 13.84
C ASP A 67 -28.51 11.51 15.18
N SER A 68 -27.63 11.64 16.17
CA SER A 68 -27.92 11.17 17.52
C SER A 68 -29.16 11.89 18.08
N PRO A 69 -30.11 11.18 18.73
CA PRO A 69 -31.24 11.83 19.38
C PRO A 69 -30.74 12.76 20.50
N ASP A 70 -31.44 13.87 20.72
CA ASP A 70 -31.04 14.96 21.61
C ASP A 70 -31.34 14.68 23.11
N ASP A 71 -31.06 13.44 23.55
CA ASP A 71 -31.43 12.94 24.87
C ASP A 71 -30.40 13.25 25.97
N ARG A 72 -29.46 14.18 25.72
CA ARG A 72 -28.31 14.53 26.60
C ARG A 72 -27.40 13.33 26.96
N ASN A 73 -27.62 12.19 26.34
CA ASN A 73 -26.92 10.93 26.55
C ASN A 73 -25.82 10.74 25.50
N SER A 74 -24.78 9.99 25.85
CA SER A 74 -23.75 9.60 24.88
C SER A 74 -24.26 8.42 24.04
N HIS A 75 -24.39 8.64 22.73
CA HIS A 75 -24.77 7.64 21.74
C HIS A 75 -23.54 7.16 20.98
N GLY A 76 -23.46 5.85 20.74
CA GLY A 76 -22.33 5.23 20.07
C GLY A 76 -22.74 4.10 19.15
N VAL A 77 -22.40 4.22 17.87
CA VAL A 77 -22.68 3.21 16.85
C VAL A 77 -21.60 2.13 16.84
N TYR A 78 -22.02 0.88 16.76
CA TYR A 78 -21.15 -0.27 16.54
C TYR A 78 -21.76 -1.24 15.53
N CYS A 79 -20.88 -1.92 14.80
CA CYS A 79 -21.24 -2.97 13.85
C CYS A 79 -21.10 -4.34 14.52
N LYS A 80 -22.05 -5.23 14.28
CA LYS A 80 -22.01 -6.64 14.67
C LYS A 80 -21.96 -7.49 13.42
N PHE A 81 -20.87 -8.23 13.26
CA PHE A 81 -20.61 -9.16 12.16
C PHE A 81 -20.94 -10.56 12.63
N ARG A 82 -21.68 -11.30 11.81
CA ARG A 82 -21.98 -12.71 12.04
C ARG A 82 -21.65 -13.49 10.77
N MET A 83 -20.80 -14.49 10.92
CA MET A 83 -20.49 -15.46 9.87
C MET A 83 -20.57 -16.85 10.47
N GLY A 84 -21.61 -17.61 10.11
CA GLY A 84 -21.94 -18.89 10.75
C GLY A 84 -22.13 -18.76 12.27
N SER A 85 -21.33 -19.50 13.03
CA SER A 85 -21.30 -19.47 14.50
C SER A 85 -20.43 -18.35 15.09
N GLN A 86 -19.56 -17.73 14.29
CA GLN A 86 -18.68 -16.66 14.76
C GLN A 86 -19.42 -15.33 14.74
N THR A 87 -19.42 -14.62 15.86
CA THR A 87 -19.96 -13.28 15.97
C THR A 87 -18.90 -12.35 16.54
N HIS A 88 -18.71 -11.19 15.91
CA HIS A 88 -17.77 -10.18 16.36
C HIS A 88 -18.44 -8.80 16.43
N LYS A 89 -18.10 -8.01 17.44
CA LYS A 89 -18.61 -6.65 17.62
C LYS A 89 -17.45 -5.67 17.47
N SER A 90 -17.63 -4.65 16.63
CA SER A 90 -16.66 -3.56 16.48
C SER A 90 -16.61 -2.68 17.73
N LYS A 91 -15.63 -1.77 17.75
CA LYS A 91 -15.60 -0.66 18.70
C LYS A 91 -16.81 0.26 18.51
N SER A 92 -17.24 0.87 19.61
CA SER A 92 -18.31 1.87 19.60
C SER A 92 -17.70 3.23 19.26
N VAL A 93 -18.23 3.88 18.22
CA VAL A 93 -17.82 5.21 17.75
C VAL A 93 -18.97 6.18 17.97
N PRO A 94 -18.74 7.46 18.31
CA PRO A 94 -19.81 8.43 18.50
C PRO A 94 -20.78 8.50 17.31
N THR A 95 -22.08 8.55 17.59
CA THR A 95 -23.12 8.61 16.57
C THR A 95 -23.05 9.93 15.81
N THR A 96 -22.77 9.83 14.52
CA THR A 96 -22.63 10.94 13.58
C THR A 96 -23.20 10.49 12.23
N ARG A 97 -23.45 11.42 11.29
CA ARG A 97 -23.88 11.05 9.91
C ARG A 97 -22.85 10.24 9.13
N HIS A 98 -21.58 10.33 9.55
CA HIS A 98 -20.41 9.73 8.90
C HIS A 98 -19.45 9.09 9.92
N PRO A 99 -19.87 8.05 10.66
CA PRO A 99 -19.01 7.43 11.65
C PRO A 99 -17.88 6.65 10.97
N GLN A 100 -16.68 6.71 11.54
CA GLN A 100 -15.50 6.03 11.03
C GLN A 100 -14.93 5.09 12.10
N TRP A 101 -14.86 3.80 11.79
CA TRP A 101 -14.30 2.78 12.71
C TRP A 101 -12.83 2.54 12.46
N ARG A 102 -12.45 2.40 11.18
CA ARG A 102 -11.08 2.07 10.75
C ARG A 102 -10.51 0.88 11.52
N GLU A 103 -11.30 -0.20 11.60
CA GLU A 103 -11.01 -1.39 12.40
C GLU A 103 -10.81 -2.63 11.52
N LYS A 104 -9.79 -3.48 11.84
CA LYS A 104 -9.57 -4.78 11.17
C LYS A 104 -10.19 -5.89 12.00
N LEU A 105 -10.97 -6.73 11.33
CA LEU A 105 -11.57 -7.94 11.85
C LEU A 105 -11.03 -9.15 11.08
N LYS A 106 -10.86 -10.26 11.79
CA LYS A 106 -10.50 -11.56 11.20
C LYS A 106 -11.54 -12.57 11.60
N LEU A 107 -12.14 -13.23 10.61
CA LEU A 107 -13.13 -14.28 10.80
C LEU A 107 -12.77 -15.49 9.93
N ASN A 108 -13.14 -16.69 10.36
CA ASN A 108 -12.94 -17.89 9.54
C ASN A 108 -14.15 -18.11 8.65
N LEU A 109 -13.93 -18.36 7.36
CA LEU A 109 -15.00 -18.61 6.41
C LEU A 109 -15.84 -19.82 6.86
N CYS A 110 -17.16 -19.66 6.83
CA CYS A 110 -18.13 -20.72 7.14
C CYS A 110 -18.68 -21.33 5.83
N SER A 111 -19.26 -22.52 5.91
CA SER A 111 -19.78 -23.27 4.74
C SER A 111 -20.75 -22.45 3.90
N ASP A 112 -21.55 -21.57 4.53
CA ASP A 112 -22.55 -20.75 3.86
C ASP A 112 -21.96 -19.52 3.15
N GLN A 113 -20.72 -19.11 3.46
CA GLN A 113 -20.02 -17.96 2.86
C GLN A 113 -20.78 -16.61 2.90
N LEU A 114 -21.87 -16.52 3.67
CA LEU A 114 -22.64 -15.30 3.89
C LEU A 114 -22.12 -14.55 5.12
N LEU A 115 -21.86 -13.26 4.95
CA LEU A 115 -21.49 -12.34 6.02
C LEU A 115 -22.67 -11.44 6.35
N HIS A 116 -23.27 -11.65 7.52
CA HIS A 116 -24.34 -10.79 8.02
C HIS A 116 -23.74 -9.64 8.84
N ILE A 117 -24.20 -8.42 8.55
CA ILE A 117 -23.69 -7.20 9.15
C ILE A 117 -24.88 -6.43 9.69
N SER A 118 -24.88 -6.15 10.99
CA SER A 118 -25.95 -5.39 11.63
C SER A 118 -25.38 -4.19 12.38
N LEU A 119 -25.99 -3.04 12.21
CA LEU A 119 -25.60 -1.77 12.78
C LEU A 119 -26.50 -1.44 13.97
N TRP A 120 -25.87 -1.07 15.09
CA TRP A 120 -26.56 -0.80 16.35
C TRP A 120 -26.06 0.49 16.98
N ASP A 121 -26.98 1.32 17.47
CA ASP A 121 -26.68 2.46 18.32
C ASP A 121 -26.81 2.06 19.79
N LYS A 122 -25.78 2.38 20.58
CA LYS A 122 -25.71 2.14 22.02
C LYS A 122 -25.91 3.46 22.78
N GLY A 123 -27.18 3.77 23.07
CA GLY A 123 -27.59 4.81 24.03
C GLY A 123 -27.99 4.20 25.38
N LYS A 124 -29.11 4.65 25.97
CA LYS A 124 -29.73 3.98 27.13
C LYS A 124 -30.24 2.58 26.78
N GLN A 125 -30.82 2.44 25.59
CA GLN A 125 -31.23 1.18 25.00
C GLN A 125 -30.48 0.96 23.68
N LYS A 126 -30.40 -0.31 23.25
CA LYS A 126 -29.79 -0.66 21.97
C LYS A 126 -30.81 -0.42 20.87
N ASN A 127 -30.56 0.56 20.01
CA ASN A 127 -31.40 0.84 18.86
C ASN A 127 -30.80 0.16 17.61
N PHE A 128 -31.64 -0.51 16.82
CA PHE A 128 -31.21 -1.12 15.57
C PHE A 128 -31.27 -0.06 14.47
N MET A 129 -30.17 0.10 13.72
CA MET A 129 -30.06 1.15 12.70
C MET A 129 -30.16 0.61 11.27
N GLY A 130 -29.82 -0.66 11.07
CA GLY A 130 -29.84 -1.31 9.76
C GLY A 130 -29.07 -2.63 9.72
N SER A 131 -29.32 -3.44 8.69
CA SER A 131 -28.60 -4.68 8.43
C SER A 131 -28.37 -4.86 6.94
N CYS A 132 -27.31 -5.56 6.58
CA CYS A 132 -27.06 -6.02 5.22
C CYS A 132 -26.39 -7.39 5.24
N VAL A 133 -26.52 -8.11 4.12
CA VAL A 133 -25.91 -9.43 3.92
C VAL A 133 -24.99 -9.37 2.72
N LEU A 134 -23.72 -9.76 2.92
CA LEU A 134 -22.72 -9.81 1.86
C LEU A 134 -22.39 -11.26 1.53
N ASP A 135 -22.63 -11.65 0.27
CA ASP A 135 -22.21 -12.95 -0.25
C ASP A 135 -20.73 -12.92 -0.68
N LEU A 136 -19.92 -13.76 -0.03
CA LEU A 136 -18.49 -13.88 -0.29
C LEU A 136 -18.18 -14.88 -1.41
N SER A 137 -19.15 -15.70 -1.83
CA SER A 137 -18.95 -16.71 -2.87
C SER A 137 -18.72 -16.09 -4.26
N LEU A 138 -19.36 -14.95 -4.51
CA LEU A 138 -19.25 -14.17 -5.74
C LEU A 138 -17.92 -13.41 -5.86
N ARG A 139 -17.08 -13.41 -4.82
CA ARG A 139 -15.87 -12.58 -4.74
C ARG A 139 -14.62 -13.41 -5.03
N GLU A 140 -13.70 -12.82 -5.79
CA GLU A 140 -12.41 -13.44 -6.09
C GLU A 140 -11.59 -13.67 -4.82
N ARG A 141 -11.02 -14.87 -4.66
CA ARG A 141 -10.12 -15.21 -3.56
C ARG A 141 -8.74 -14.58 -3.80
N GLU A 142 -8.00 -14.38 -2.71
CA GLU A 142 -6.64 -13.81 -2.73
C GLU A 142 -6.58 -12.40 -3.36
N ARG A 143 -7.69 -11.65 -3.30
CA ARG A 143 -7.81 -10.24 -3.71
C ARG A 143 -8.60 -9.44 -2.67
N THR A 144 -8.25 -8.16 -2.51
CA THR A 144 -9.00 -7.23 -1.66
C THR A 144 -10.09 -6.54 -2.48
N HIS A 145 -11.33 -6.58 -2.00
CA HIS A 145 -12.50 -5.94 -2.61
C HIS A 145 -12.97 -4.80 -1.73
N ASP A 146 -13.08 -3.60 -2.31
CA ASP A 146 -13.61 -2.42 -1.65
C ASP A 146 -15.09 -2.22 -2.01
N ILE A 147 -15.97 -2.29 -1.01
CA ILE A 147 -17.42 -2.49 -1.22
C ILE A 147 -18.21 -1.45 -0.42
N TRP A 148 -19.06 -0.72 -1.14
CA TRP A 148 -20.16 0.05 -0.55
C TRP A 148 -21.42 -0.81 -0.61
N GLN A 149 -22.02 -1.08 0.55
CA GLN A 149 -23.22 -1.88 0.68
C GLN A 149 -24.32 -1.03 1.33
N ASP A 150 -25.47 -0.93 0.69
CA ASP A 150 -26.64 -0.26 1.26
C ASP A 150 -27.26 -1.13 2.35
N LEU A 151 -27.80 -0.50 3.40
CA LEU A 151 -28.46 -1.17 4.50
C LEU A 151 -29.92 -1.46 4.13
N ASP A 152 -30.29 -2.73 4.01
CA ASP A 152 -31.61 -3.18 3.54
C ASP A 152 -32.73 -2.79 4.52
N GLU A 153 -32.45 -2.86 5.82
CA GLU A 153 -33.41 -2.59 6.90
C GLU A 153 -33.05 -1.31 7.70
N GLY A 154 -32.55 -0.27 7.03
CA GLY A 154 -32.03 0.92 7.72
C GLY A 154 -31.78 2.15 6.87
N PHE A 155 -31.02 3.10 7.44
CA PHE A 155 -30.63 4.33 6.76
C PHE A 155 -29.13 4.33 6.46
N GLY A 156 -28.79 4.54 5.19
CA GLY A 156 -27.43 4.77 4.74
C GLY A 156 -26.72 3.53 4.18
N SER A 157 -25.42 3.69 3.97
CA SER A 157 -24.56 2.69 3.33
C SER A 157 -23.31 2.48 4.18
N ILE A 158 -22.81 1.24 4.23
CA ILE A 158 -21.58 0.87 4.93
C ILE A 158 -20.45 0.61 3.94
N HIS A 159 -19.24 1.05 4.29
CA HIS A 159 -18.03 0.87 3.51
C HIS A 159 -17.11 -0.17 4.14
N LEU A 160 -16.86 -1.24 3.39
CA LEU A 160 -16.14 -2.43 3.83
C LEU A 160 -15.08 -2.82 2.81
N SER A 161 -13.87 -3.06 3.29
CA SER A 161 -12.80 -3.67 2.48
C SER A 161 -12.61 -5.12 2.92
N VAL A 162 -12.96 -6.08 2.07
CA VAL A 162 -12.97 -7.51 2.38
C VAL A 162 -11.89 -8.24 1.59
N THR A 163 -11.09 -9.08 2.26
CA THR A 163 -10.07 -9.92 1.62
C THR A 163 -10.17 -11.36 2.09
N ILE A 164 -10.33 -12.30 1.14
CA ILE A 164 -10.49 -13.73 1.41
C ILE A 164 -9.14 -14.43 1.16
N CYS A 165 -8.51 -14.98 2.20
CA CYS A 165 -7.18 -15.60 2.12
C CYS A 165 -7.23 -17.08 2.55
N SER A 166 -6.67 -17.98 1.74
CA SER A 166 -6.51 -19.39 2.14
C SER A 166 -5.34 -19.55 3.11
N THR A 167 -5.56 -20.16 4.28
CA THR A 167 -4.50 -20.30 5.30
C THR A 167 -3.63 -21.52 5.10
N ARG A 168 -4.12 -22.55 4.39
CA ARG A 168 -3.37 -23.78 4.12
C ARG A 168 -3.03 -23.91 2.64
N GLN A 169 -1.81 -24.33 2.34
CA GLN A 169 -1.39 -24.69 1.00
C GLN A 169 -2.09 -26.00 0.63
N LYS A 170 -2.80 -26.04 -0.51
CA LYS A 170 -3.34 -27.29 -1.04
C LYS A 170 -2.16 -28.09 -1.61
N GLU A 171 -2.06 -29.37 -1.27
CA GLU A 171 -1.07 -30.32 -1.83
C GLU A 171 -1.41 -30.76 -3.27
N SER A 172 -2.32 -30.07 -3.96
CA SER A 172 -2.70 -30.38 -5.34
C SER A 172 -1.86 -29.56 -6.32
N ASN A 173 -1.05 -30.24 -7.12
CA ASN A 173 -0.33 -29.74 -8.31
C ASN A 173 -1.26 -29.20 -9.45
N GLU A 174 -2.51 -28.86 -9.15
CA GLU A 174 -3.58 -28.60 -10.14
C GLU A 174 -4.28 -27.25 -9.97
N VAL A 175 -3.65 -26.27 -9.31
CA VAL A 175 -3.95 -24.88 -9.68
C VAL A 175 -2.93 -24.55 -10.74
N ALA A 176 -3.35 -24.57 -12.00
CA ALA A 176 -2.55 -24.10 -13.11
C ALA A 176 -1.79 -22.86 -12.66
N ASN A 177 -0.45 -22.94 -12.66
CA ASN A 177 0.39 -21.77 -12.81
C ASN A 177 -0.04 -21.15 -14.13
N ILE A 178 -1.12 -20.36 -14.12
CA ILE A 178 -1.42 -19.44 -15.21
C ILE A 178 -0.32 -18.40 -15.06
N GLU A 179 0.84 -18.70 -15.66
CA GLU A 179 1.85 -17.70 -15.86
C GLU A 179 1.16 -16.58 -16.65
N PRO A 180 1.09 -15.37 -16.09
CA PRO A 180 0.37 -14.29 -16.74
C PRO A 180 1.06 -14.01 -18.07
N ASN A 181 0.33 -14.11 -19.19
CA ASN A 181 0.87 -13.89 -20.53
C ASN A 181 1.44 -12.46 -20.64
N VAL A 182 2.75 -12.29 -20.39
CA VAL A 182 3.46 -11.00 -20.15
C VAL A 182 3.05 -9.88 -21.12
N GLU A 183 2.83 -10.26 -22.37
CA GLU A 183 2.60 -9.36 -23.49
C GLU A 183 1.19 -8.74 -23.51
N ASP A 184 0.17 -9.47 -23.02
CA ASP A 184 -1.23 -9.04 -23.09
C ASP A 184 -1.56 -7.91 -22.08
N TRP A 185 -0.85 -7.86 -20.96
CA TRP A 185 -1.02 -6.82 -19.93
C TRP A 185 -0.10 -5.63 -20.18
N GLN A 186 1.08 -5.85 -20.76
CA GLN A 186 1.93 -4.74 -21.19
C GLN A 186 1.22 -3.89 -22.26
N SER A 187 0.54 -4.52 -23.22
CA SER A 187 -0.26 -3.80 -24.23
C SER A 187 -1.44 -3.05 -23.58
N LYS A 188 -2.11 -3.68 -22.61
CA LYS A 188 -3.22 -3.08 -21.85
C LYS A 188 -2.83 -1.81 -21.08
N TYR A 189 -1.61 -1.72 -20.56
CA TYR A 189 -1.13 -0.56 -19.79
C TYR A 189 -0.10 0.29 -20.55
N ALA A 190 0.01 0.13 -21.87
CA ALA A 190 0.85 0.97 -22.70
C ALA A 190 0.46 2.46 -22.61
N PHE A 191 1.39 3.36 -22.92
CA PHE A 191 1.16 4.81 -22.81
C PHE A 191 0.01 5.33 -23.70
N TYR A 192 -0.25 4.66 -24.83
CA TYR A 192 -1.33 4.99 -25.78
C TYR A 192 -2.66 4.29 -25.45
N SER A 193 -2.65 3.32 -24.54
CA SER A 193 -3.86 2.64 -24.08
C SER A 193 -4.62 3.54 -23.11
N VAL A 194 -5.94 3.65 -23.30
CA VAL A 194 -6.84 4.25 -22.32
C VAL A 194 -7.52 3.12 -21.54
N PRO A 195 -7.16 2.89 -20.26
CA PRO A 195 -7.78 1.88 -19.43
C PRO A 195 -9.28 2.15 -19.25
N SER A 196 -10.06 1.08 -19.13
CA SER A 196 -11.50 1.13 -18.88
C SER A 196 -11.84 1.81 -17.54
N ASP A 197 -10.95 1.70 -16.55
CA ASP A 197 -11.07 2.39 -15.27
C ASP A 197 -9.87 3.32 -15.06
N LEU A 198 -10.12 4.63 -15.11
CA LEU A 198 -9.12 5.68 -14.87
C LEU A 198 -8.65 5.74 -13.41
N CYS A 199 -9.25 4.97 -12.51
CA CYS A 199 -8.79 4.84 -11.13
C CYS A 199 -7.55 3.97 -11.02
N VAL A 200 -7.48 2.89 -11.81
CA VAL A 200 -6.38 1.92 -11.81
C VAL A 200 -5.32 2.34 -12.82
N VAL A 201 -4.13 2.63 -12.31
CA VAL A 201 -2.98 3.12 -13.07
C VAL A 201 -2.16 1.96 -13.66
N GLY A 202 -2.17 0.81 -12.99
CA GLY A 202 -1.39 -0.37 -13.38
C GLY A 202 -1.73 -1.61 -12.56
N GLN A 203 -0.97 -2.67 -12.80
CA GLN A 203 -1.03 -3.93 -12.06
C GLN A 203 0.36 -4.38 -11.65
N LEU A 204 0.45 -4.93 -10.44
CA LEU A 204 1.67 -5.51 -9.89
C LEU A 204 1.45 -7.01 -9.67
N HIS A 205 2.28 -7.81 -10.31
CA HIS A 205 2.35 -9.25 -10.09
C HIS A 205 3.51 -9.54 -9.13
N VAL A 206 3.20 -10.15 -7.99
CA VAL A 206 4.20 -10.51 -6.96
C VAL A 206 4.16 -12.01 -6.75
N LYS A 207 5.25 -12.68 -7.08
CA LYS A 207 5.45 -14.10 -6.79
C LYS A 207 6.37 -14.26 -5.59
N VAL A 208 5.81 -14.77 -4.51
CA VAL A 208 6.50 -15.05 -3.26
C VAL A 208 7.02 -16.48 -3.31
N ILE A 209 8.33 -16.62 -3.47
CA ILE A 209 8.96 -17.93 -3.68
C ILE A 209 9.24 -18.60 -2.34
N GLY A 210 9.96 -17.92 -1.44
CA GLY A 210 10.36 -18.49 -0.15
C GLY A 210 11.15 -17.53 0.73
N ALA A 211 11.47 -17.95 1.94
CA ALA A 211 12.38 -17.24 2.84
C ALA A 211 13.47 -18.18 3.37
N LYS A 212 14.58 -17.62 3.86
CA LYS A 212 15.69 -18.35 4.48
C LYS A 212 16.20 -17.61 5.70
N GLY A 213 16.81 -18.34 6.63
CA GLY A 213 17.50 -17.74 7.79
C GLY A 213 16.58 -17.26 8.91
N LEU A 214 15.33 -17.74 8.96
CA LEU A 214 14.37 -17.37 10.00
C LEU A 214 14.76 -17.96 11.37
N CYS A 215 14.48 -17.24 12.45
CA CYS A 215 14.77 -17.67 13.81
C CYS A 215 13.75 -18.73 14.29
N GLY A 216 14.21 -19.80 14.94
CA GLY A 216 13.35 -20.65 15.80
C GLY A 216 12.38 -21.61 15.11
N LYS A 217 12.66 -22.06 13.87
CA LYS A 217 11.78 -22.98 13.08
C LYS A 217 10.28 -22.60 13.17
N PRO A 218 9.92 -21.38 12.73
CA PRO A 218 8.56 -20.87 12.91
C PRO A 218 7.56 -21.56 11.97
N SER A 219 6.28 -21.44 12.28
CA SER A 219 5.19 -21.69 11.33
C SER A 219 4.94 -20.43 10.52
N ALA A 220 5.82 -20.17 9.54
CA ALA A 220 5.91 -18.88 8.88
C ALA A 220 4.80 -18.64 7.85
N TYR A 221 4.27 -17.42 7.84
CA TYR A 221 3.45 -16.87 6.75
C TYR A 221 3.90 -15.45 6.39
N CYS A 222 3.74 -15.08 5.13
CA CYS A 222 3.90 -13.72 4.64
C CYS A 222 2.57 -12.99 4.56
N THR A 223 2.58 -11.74 4.97
CA THR A 223 1.52 -10.77 4.72
C THR A 223 2.06 -9.72 3.78
N ILE A 224 1.39 -9.55 2.64
CA ILE A 224 1.76 -8.59 1.59
C ILE A 224 0.73 -7.47 1.63
N GLU A 225 1.17 -6.23 1.77
CA GLU A 225 0.33 -5.04 1.86
C GLU A 225 0.76 -4.02 0.81
N LEU A 226 -0.17 -3.62 -0.06
CA LEU A 226 -0.02 -2.53 -1.01
C LEU A 226 -1.17 -1.54 -0.77
N ASP A 227 -0.84 -0.35 -0.29
CA ASP A 227 -1.82 0.67 0.12
C ASP A 227 -2.87 0.16 1.13
N ASN A 228 -4.11 -0.05 0.66
CA ASN A 228 -5.23 -0.60 1.44
C ASN A 228 -5.49 -2.08 1.14
N GLU A 229 -4.87 -2.63 0.10
CA GLU A 229 -4.96 -4.06 -0.25
C GLU A 229 -3.98 -4.85 0.62
N LYS A 230 -4.47 -5.92 1.24
CA LYS A 230 -3.68 -6.71 2.19
C LYS A 230 -4.00 -8.19 2.09
N ILE A 231 -3.06 -8.95 1.55
CA ILE A 231 -3.21 -10.39 1.32
C ILE A 231 -2.29 -11.16 2.27
N GLN A 232 -2.76 -12.32 2.72
CA GLN A 232 -1.98 -13.24 3.54
C GLN A 232 -1.73 -14.54 2.77
N THR A 233 -0.47 -14.95 2.73
CA THR A 233 -0.05 -16.25 2.18
C THR A 233 -0.44 -17.40 3.12
N PRO A 234 -0.56 -18.63 2.61
CA PRO A 234 -0.66 -19.81 3.47
C PRO A 234 0.53 -19.95 4.40
N TYR A 235 0.31 -20.44 5.62
CA TYR A 235 1.41 -20.72 6.54
C TYR A 235 2.07 -22.06 6.22
N ILE A 236 3.38 -22.13 6.43
CA ILE A 236 4.18 -23.35 6.32
C ILE A 236 4.69 -23.66 7.72
N SER A 237 4.35 -24.85 8.24
CA SER A 237 4.64 -25.21 9.62
C SER A 237 6.10 -25.61 9.81
N SER A 238 6.69 -25.18 10.95
CA SER A 238 7.91 -25.71 11.56
C SER A 238 9.15 -25.75 10.64
N THR A 239 9.42 -24.67 9.90
CA THR A 239 10.56 -24.63 8.96
C THR A 239 11.24 -23.26 8.94
N ALA A 240 12.57 -23.23 9.03
CA ALA A 240 13.36 -21.99 8.95
C ALA A 240 13.56 -21.46 7.51
N GLU A 241 13.31 -22.32 6.52
CA GLU A 241 13.33 -22.03 5.08
C GLU A 241 11.97 -22.34 4.40
N PRO A 242 10.90 -21.58 4.68
CA PRO A 242 9.59 -21.82 4.07
C PRO A 242 9.60 -21.52 2.56
N VAL A 243 8.94 -22.36 1.76
CA VAL A 243 8.77 -22.20 0.30
C VAL A 243 7.29 -22.11 -0.03
N TRP A 244 6.81 -20.91 -0.36
CA TRP A 244 5.39 -20.67 -0.69
C TRP A 244 5.08 -20.90 -2.17
N ASN A 245 5.97 -20.42 -3.06
CA ASN A 245 5.82 -20.43 -4.53
C ASN A 245 4.40 -20.06 -5.01
N LYS A 246 3.91 -18.89 -4.59
CA LYS A 246 2.59 -18.37 -4.96
C LYS A 246 2.66 -16.97 -5.56
N SER A 247 1.85 -16.74 -6.58
CA SER A 247 1.72 -15.46 -7.27
C SER A 247 0.45 -14.73 -6.83
N TYR A 248 0.56 -13.42 -6.62
CA TYR A 248 -0.52 -12.52 -6.24
C TYR A 248 -0.56 -11.34 -7.21
N VAL A 249 -1.76 -10.82 -7.47
CA VAL A 249 -1.98 -9.67 -8.35
C VAL A 249 -2.58 -8.53 -7.53
N PHE A 250 -1.97 -7.36 -7.62
CA PHE A 250 -2.43 -6.14 -6.96
C PHE A 250 -2.79 -5.07 -8.00
N ASN A 251 -3.87 -4.35 -7.76
CA ASN A 251 -4.17 -3.15 -8.54
C ASN A 251 -3.35 -1.97 -8.00
N ILE A 252 -2.79 -1.18 -8.90
CA ILE A 252 -2.00 0.00 -8.54
C ILE A 252 -2.85 1.23 -8.78
N TYR A 253 -3.10 2.00 -7.73
CA TYR A 253 -3.80 3.30 -7.81
C TYR A 253 -2.84 4.49 -7.82
N ASP A 254 -1.64 4.34 -7.25
CA ASP A 254 -0.57 5.34 -7.25
C ASP A 254 0.78 4.63 -7.43
N VAL A 255 1.59 5.07 -8.39
CA VAL A 255 2.91 4.48 -8.68
C VAL A 255 3.95 4.78 -7.60
N THR A 256 3.69 5.77 -6.74
CA THR A 256 4.57 6.15 -5.63
C THR A 256 4.31 5.33 -4.37
N SER A 257 3.39 4.37 -4.44
CA SER A 257 3.10 3.43 -3.37
C SER A 257 4.27 2.48 -3.09
N VAL A 258 4.19 1.81 -1.94
CA VAL A 258 5.24 0.94 -1.43
C VAL A 258 4.64 -0.41 -1.11
N LEU A 259 5.22 -1.46 -1.68
CA LEU A 259 4.91 -2.84 -1.34
C LEU A 259 5.56 -3.17 0.01
N GLU A 260 4.76 -3.46 1.02
CA GLU A 260 5.25 -3.93 2.31
C GLU A 260 5.02 -5.45 2.45
N LEU A 261 6.09 -6.20 2.63
CA LEU A 261 6.03 -7.63 2.94
C LEU A 261 6.43 -7.83 4.41
N LYS A 262 5.57 -8.49 5.18
CA LYS A 262 5.79 -8.83 6.59
C LYS A 262 5.79 -10.35 6.75
N VAL A 263 6.87 -10.90 7.29
CA VAL A 263 6.96 -12.31 7.68
C VAL A 263 6.59 -12.43 9.16
N CYS A 264 5.65 -13.30 9.46
CA CYS A 264 5.14 -13.55 10.80
C CYS A 264 5.15 -15.05 11.10
N ASP A 265 5.24 -15.39 12.38
CA ASP A 265 4.98 -16.74 12.88
C ASP A 265 3.49 -16.91 13.21
N SER A 266 2.91 -18.05 12.84
CA SER A 266 1.55 -18.46 13.17
C SER A 266 1.50 -19.52 14.30
N SER A 267 2.61 -19.78 14.98
CA SER A 267 2.66 -20.74 16.08
C SER A 267 1.64 -20.42 17.19
N ILE A 268 1.07 -21.49 17.77
CA ILE A 268 -0.05 -21.43 18.75
C ILE A 268 0.30 -20.59 19.99
N ASN A 269 1.58 -20.48 20.34
CA ASN A 269 2.05 -19.72 21.49
C ASN A 269 2.02 -18.19 21.27
N SER A 270 1.90 -17.73 20.03
CA SER A 270 1.82 -16.30 19.70
C SER A 270 0.43 -15.95 19.17
N ILE A 271 -0.51 -15.70 20.08
CA ILE A 271 -1.89 -15.23 19.81
C ILE A 271 -1.90 -13.93 18.96
N LEU A 272 -0.76 -13.22 18.87
CA LEU A 272 -0.56 -11.99 18.06
C LEU A 272 0.33 -12.18 16.82
N GLY A 273 0.83 -13.39 16.59
CA GLY A 273 1.81 -13.74 15.55
C GLY A 273 3.14 -13.02 15.74
N ASP A 274 4.16 -13.75 16.17
CA ASP A 274 5.48 -13.17 16.42
C ASP A 274 6.07 -12.62 15.12
N PHE A 275 6.46 -11.35 15.16
CA PHE A 275 7.02 -10.65 14.02
C PHE A 275 8.44 -11.14 13.75
N LEU A 276 8.65 -11.75 12.59
CA LEU A 276 9.96 -12.29 12.19
C LEU A 276 10.76 -11.30 11.35
N GLY A 277 10.10 -10.46 10.55
CA GLY A 277 10.77 -9.44 9.76
C GLY A 277 9.87 -8.75 8.75
N ARG A 278 10.33 -7.61 8.21
CA ARG A 278 9.62 -6.85 7.16
C ARG A 278 10.54 -6.35 6.07
N VAL A 279 9.98 -6.16 4.90
CA VAL A 279 10.61 -5.51 3.74
C VAL A 279 9.65 -4.45 3.21
N SER A 280 10.18 -3.32 2.75
CA SER A 280 9.43 -2.24 2.12
C SER A 280 10.10 -1.88 0.80
N ILE A 281 9.43 -2.17 -0.32
CA ILE A 281 9.95 -1.98 -1.68
C ILE A 281 9.07 -0.94 -2.39
N PRO A 282 9.61 0.24 -2.73
CA PRO A 282 8.89 1.22 -3.54
C PRO A 282 8.65 0.68 -4.95
N LEU A 283 7.45 0.89 -5.49
CA LEU A 283 7.10 0.34 -6.82
C LEU A 283 8.06 0.84 -7.93
N LEU A 284 8.43 2.12 -7.90
CA LEU A 284 9.36 2.72 -8.87
C LEU A 284 10.81 2.18 -8.81
N ARG A 285 11.15 1.35 -7.82
CA ARG A 285 12.47 0.67 -7.70
C ARG A 285 12.42 -0.81 -8.09
N ILE A 286 11.27 -1.31 -8.51
CA ILE A 286 11.11 -2.71 -8.90
C ILE A 286 11.68 -2.90 -10.30
N ASP A 287 12.65 -3.80 -10.41
CA ASP A 287 13.13 -4.32 -11.69
C ASP A 287 12.23 -5.48 -12.10
N SER A 288 11.54 -5.35 -13.24
CA SER A 288 10.48 -6.28 -13.63
C SER A 288 11.05 -7.61 -14.11
N GLY A 289 10.49 -8.71 -13.60
CA GLY A 289 10.79 -10.08 -14.04
C GLY A 289 12.04 -10.71 -13.41
N GLU A 290 12.78 -9.98 -12.58
CA GLU A 290 13.96 -10.53 -11.92
C GLU A 290 13.64 -11.17 -10.56
N VAL A 291 14.19 -12.37 -10.35
CA VAL A 291 14.10 -13.07 -9.06
C VAL A 291 15.22 -12.59 -8.14
N ARG A 292 14.87 -11.88 -7.06
CA ARG A 292 15.85 -11.27 -6.15
C ARG A 292 15.61 -11.63 -4.68
N TRP A 293 16.69 -11.63 -3.91
CA TRP A 293 16.66 -11.78 -2.45
C TRP A 293 16.62 -10.42 -1.78
N TYR A 294 15.69 -10.25 -0.84
CA TYR A 294 15.56 -9.05 -0.02
C TYR A 294 15.84 -9.40 1.44
N ALA A 295 16.73 -8.62 2.08
CA ALA A 295 17.02 -8.78 3.50
C ALA A 295 15.83 -8.35 4.37
N LEU A 296 15.45 -9.19 5.33
CA LEU A 296 14.38 -8.89 6.28
C LEU A 296 14.88 -7.91 7.34
N LYS A 297 14.09 -6.87 7.60
CA LYS A 297 14.36 -5.83 8.58
C LYS A 297 13.54 -6.02 9.85
N ASP A 298 14.03 -5.47 10.95
CA ASP A 298 13.30 -5.40 12.21
C ASP A 298 12.11 -4.41 12.13
N ASN A 299 11.30 -4.32 13.19
CA ASN A 299 10.06 -3.54 13.23
C ASN A 299 10.30 -2.05 12.97
N ASN A 300 11.46 -1.57 13.42
CA ASN A 300 11.95 -0.20 13.22
C ASN A 300 12.55 0.04 11.82
N LYS A 301 12.58 -0.95 10.91
CA LYS A 301 13.08 -0.85 9.52
C LYS A 301 14.54 -0.39 9.33
N ARG A 302 15.31 -0.26 10.42
CA ARG A 302 16.70 0.24 10.38
C ARG A 302 17.76 -0.86 10.45
N ARG A 303 17.51 -1.91 11.23
CA ARG A 303 18.43 -3.03 11.45
C ARG A 303 17.90 -4.32 10.81
N ILE A 304 18.80 -5.27 10.59
CA ILE A 304 18.47 -6.62 10.13
C ILE A 304 17.57 -7.29 11.19
N ALA A 305 16.61 -8.09 10.72
CA ALA A 305 15.72 -8.85 11.60
C ALA A 305 16.46 -9.93 12.41
N LYS A 306 15.82 -10.42 13.47
CA LYS A 306 16.37 -11.51 14.31
C LYS A 306 16.43 -12.82 13.52
N GLY A 307 17.60 -13.46 13.48
CA GLY A 307 17.78 -14.75 12.81
C GLY A 307 19.20 -14.93 12.27
N ASN A 308 19.41 -16.03 11.55
CA ASN A 308 20.67 -16.27 10.85
C ASN A 308 20.55 -15.76 9.42
N CYS A 309 20.80 -14.46 9.22
CA CYS A 309 20.74 -13.82 7.90
C CYS A 309 19.35 -13.90 7.23
N PRO A 310 18.28 -13.41 7.88
CA PRO A 310 16.91 -13.58 7.40
C PRO A 310 16.68 -12.83 6.08
N ARG A 311 16.20 -13.54 5.05
CA ARG A 311 15.96 -13.02 3.71
C ARG A 311 14.74 -13.65 3.05
N VAL A 312 14.09 -12.92 2.16
CA VAL A 312 12.92 -13.36 1.38
C VAL A 312 13.21 -13.29 -0.11
N ARG A 313 12.78 -14.29 -0.87
CA ARG A 313 12.94 -14.39 -2.32
C ARG A 313 11.65 -14.01 -3.02
N LEU A 314 11.71 -12.98 -3.86
CA LEU A 314 10.57 -12.41 -4.54
C LEU A 314 10.87 -12.26 -6.03
N GLU A 315 9.85 -12.44 -6.84
CA GLU A 315 9.82 -12.10 -8.26
C GLU A 315 8.66 -11.11 -8.44
N MET A 316 8.92 -9.95 -9.03
CA MET A 316 7.94 -8.88 -9.17
C MET A 316 7.91 -8.40 -10.61
N ASN A 317 6.73 -8.19 -11.15
CA ASN A 317 6.56 -7.62 -12.49
C ASN A 317 5.52 -6.50 -12.42
N LEU A 318 5.93 -5.31 -12.85
CA LEU A 318 5.20 -4.07 -12.68
C LEU A 318 4.86 -3.47 -14.04
N CYS A 319 3.56 -3.38 -14.36
CA CYS A 319 3.05 -2.72 -15.56
C CYS A 319 2.14 -1.54 -15.19
N TRP A 320 2.37 -0.38 -15.78
CA TRP A 320 1.61 0.83 -15.48
C TRP A 320 1.64 1.82 -16.65
N ASN A 321 0.57 2.62 -16.78
CA ASN A 321 0.50 3.68 -17.79
C ASN A 321 1.14 4.97 -17.25
N PRO A 322 2.20 5.51 -17.89
CA PRO A 322 2.91 6.67 -17.39
C PRO A 322 2.14 7.99 -17.46
N VAL A 323 1.25 8.15 -18.45
CA VAL A 323 0.46 9.37 -18.62
C VAL A 323 -0.58 9.47 -17.50
N ILE A 324 -1.32 8.38 -17.29
CA ILE A 324 -2.37 8.33 -16.26
C ILE A 324 -1.76 8.41 -14.87
N ALA A 325 -0.63 7.73 -14.65
CA ALA A 325 0.14 7.86 -13.41
C ALA A 325 0.52 9.31 -13.13
N SER A 326 1.05 10.02 -14.12
CA SER A 326 1.47 11.43 -13.99
C SER A 326 0.29 12.33 -13.60
N LEU A 327 -0.87 12.18 -14.25
CA LEU A 327 -2.08 12.95 -13.94
C LEU A 327 -2.63 12.63 -12.54
N LYS A 328 -2.47 11.40 -12.08
CA LYS A 328 -2.95 10.96 -10.77
C LYS A 328 -2.18 11.59 -9.60
N LEU A 329 -0.91 11.98 -9.81
CA LEU A 329 -0.07 12.58 -8.77
C LEU A 329 -0.62 13.91 -8.21
N PHE A 330 -1.47 14.60 -8.97
CA PHE A 330 -2.11 15.86 -8.57
C PHE A 330 -3.45 15.68 -7.86
N ARG A 331 -3.94 14.44 -7.73
CA ARG A 331 -5.15 14.11 -6.96
C ARG A 331 -4.77 13.87 -5.50
N PRO A 332 -5.70 13.85 -4.53
CA PRO A 332 -5.34 13.48 -3.16
C PRO A 332 -4.83 12.04 -3.09
N LYS A 333 -3.76 11.81 -2.33
CA LYS A 333 -3.22 10.46 -2.10
C LYS A 333 -4.25 9.66 -1.29
N GLN A 334 -4.42 8.38 -1.64
CA GLN A 334 -5.30 7.50 -0.88
C GLN A 334 -4.80 7.40 0.56
N VAL A 335 -5.68 7.70 1.51
CA VAL A 335 -5.36 7.58 2.93
C VAL A 335 -5.45 6.11 3.31
N LYS A 336 -4.41 5.60 3.97
CA LYS A 336 -4.46 4.26 4.54
C LYS A 336 -5.61 4.19 5.54
N TYR A 337 -6.52 3.23 5.38
CA TYR A 337 -7.67 3.08 6.28
C TYR A 337 -7.20 2.95 7.72
N ILE A 338 -6.05 2.30 7.94
CA ILE A 338 -5.53 2.05 9.28
C ILE A 338 -4.14 2.64 9.36
N ALA A 339 -4.11 3.90 9.79
CA ALA A 339 -2.89 4.60 10.16
C ALA A 339 -2.46 4.19 11.57
N LYS A 340 -1.17 3.98 11.77
CA LYS A 340 -0.61 3.88 13.12
C LYS A 340 -0.70 5.27 13.75
N PRO A 341 -1.00 5.37 15.06
CA PRO A 341 -0.94 6.67 15.73
C PRO A 341 0.47 7.26 15.57
N PRO A 342 0.59 8.58 15.41
CA PRO A 342 1.90 9.24 15.31
C PRO A 342 2.72 8.86 16.54
N LYS A 343 3.95 8.38 16.33
CA LYS A 343 4.88 8.07 17.41
C LYS A 343 5.64 9.33 17.77
N PHE A 344 5.61 9.69 19.05
CA PHE A 344 6.30 10.87 19.56
C PHE A 344 7.80 10.59 19.70
N ASP A 345 8.58 10.95 18.68
CA ASP A 345 10.03 10.75 18.65
C ASP A 345 10.75 12.04 19.13
N ILE A 346 10.93 12.21 20.44
CA ILE A 346 11.61 13.39 21.03
C ILE A 346 12.96 13.73 20.36
N PRO A 347 13.84 12.76 20.04
CA PRO A 347 15.10 13.05 19.35
C PRO A 347 14.90 13.69 17.95
N LEU A 348 13.82 13.33 17.25
CA LEU A 348 13.49 13.88 15.94
C LEU A 348 13.08 15.35 16.06
N ILE A 349 12.30 15.69 17.10
CA ILE A 349 11.92 17.09 17.38
C ILE A 349 13.16 17.93 17.63
N TYR A 350 14.10 17.47 18.48
CA TYR A 350 15.33 18.22 18.73
C TYR A 350 16.16 18.44 17.46
N LYS A 351 16.28 17.40 16.62
CA LYS A 351 16.95 17.50 15.32
C LYS A 351 16.27 18.53 14.41
N ASN A 352 14.94 18.52 14.34
CA ASN A 352 14.16 19.44 13.51
C ASN A 352 14.29 20.90 14.02
N VAL A 353 14.31 21.11 15.34
CA VAL A 353 14.54 22.45 15.93
C VAL A 353 15.93 22.96 15.60
N LYS A 354 16.95 22.10 15.69
CA LYS A 354 18.32 22.47 15.28
C LYS A 354 18.36 22.89 13.81
N PHE A 355 17.74 22.12 12.92
CA PHE A 355 17.64 22.45 11.50
C PHE A 355 16.97 23.83 11.27
N ILE A 356 15.90 24.15 11.98
CA ILE A 356 15.24 25.45 11.87
C ILE A 356 16.15 26.59 12.32
N ARG A 357 16.79 26.44 13.48
CA ARG A 357 17.73 27.46 13.99
C ARG A 357 18.83 27.71 12.98
N ASP A 358 19.42 26.64 12.44
CA ASP A 358 20.51 26.74 11.48
C ASP A 358 20.01 27.37 10.15
N THR A 359 18.78 27.04 9.71
CA THR A 359 18.12 27.66 8.54
C THR A 359 17.81 29.14 8.78
N PHE A 360 17.32 29.51 9.96
CA PHE A 360 17.02 30.89 10.32
C PHE A 360 18.29 31.72 10.42
N ASN A 361 19.35 31.17 11.01
CA ASN A 361 20.67 31.80 11.05
C ASN A 361 21.23 31.99 9.64
N PHE A 362 21.03 31.03 8.74
CA PHE A 362 21.42 31.15 7.34
C PHE A 362 20.61 32.24 6.61
N LEU A 363 19.29 32.29 6.80
CA LEU A 363 18.43 33.35 6.25
C LEU A 363 18.79 34.73 6.81
N PHE A 364 19.11 34.80 8.10
CA PHE A 364 19.56 36.02 8.75
C PHE A 364 20.91 36.47 8.17
N ALA A 365 21.85 35.54 7.96
CA ALA A 365 23.13 35.84 7.32
C ALA A 365 22.96 36.31 5.86
N ILE A 366 22.04 35.71 5.10
CA ILE A 366 21.70 36.17 3.75
C ILE A 366 21.10 37.58 3.81
N ASN A 367 20.15 37.82 4.70
CA ASN A 367 19.52 39.12 4.85
C ASN A 367 20.54 40.21 5.24
N GLU A 368 21.44 39.88 6.16
CA GLU A 368 22.52 40.78 6.55
C GLU A 368 23.48 41.03 5.39
N SER A 369 23.81 40.00 4.61
CA SER A 369 24.59 40.15 3.39
C SER A 369 23.89 41.12 2.44
N PHE A 370 22.59 40.93 2.13
CA PHE A 370 21.83 41.83 1.27
C PHE A 370 21.84 43.29 1.75
N LYS A 371 21.73 43.54 3.06
CA LYS A 371 21.86 44.90 3.60
C LYS A 371 23.23 45.50 3.33
N ARG A 372 24.31 44.76 3.59
CA ARG A 372 25.68 45.21 3.31
C ARG A 372 25.89 45.52 1.82
N LEU A 373 25.29 44.73 0.93
CA LEU A 373 25.28 45.01 -0.51
C LEU A 373 24.52 46.31 -0.84
N PHE A 374 23.38 46.58 -0.21
CA PHE A 374 22.61 47.80 -0.46
C PHE A 374 23.19 49.05 0.20
N GLU A 375 23.96 48.89 1.28
CA GLU A 375 24.64 49.98 2.00
C GLU A 375 26.02 50.30 1.41
N TRP A 376 26.47 49.58 0.37
CA TRP A 376 27.73 49.79 -0.34
C TRP A 376 28.98 49.68 0.55
N GLU A 377 28.98 48.80 1.56
CA GLU A 377 30.15 48.55 2.41
C GLU A 377 31.36 48.13 1.55
N ASP A 378 31.12 47.22 0.58
CA ASP A 378 32.10 46.83 -0.44
C ASP A 378 31.74 47.46 -1.79
N ARG A 379 32.47 48.50 -2.19
CA ARG A 379 32.14 49.31 -3.36
C ARG A 379 32.22 48.54 -4.69
N GLU A 380 33.21 47.66 -4.85
CA GLU A 380 33.39 46.87 -6.08
C GLU A 380 32.31 45.78 -6.22
N TYR A 381 32.07 45.04 -5.14
CA TYR A 381 31.07 43.97 -5.12
C TYR A 381 29.65 44.52 -5.31
N SER A 382 29.30 45.61 -4.64
CA SER A 382 27.98 46.23 -4.79
C SER A 382 27.73 46.76 -6.20
N THR A 383 28.76 47.31 -6.86
CA THR A 383 28.68 47.75 -8.26
C THR A 383 28.43 46.58 -9.21
N THR A 384 29.18 45.48 -9.07
CA THR A 384 29.02 44.30 -9.94
C THR A 384 27.64 43.64 -9.77
N VAL A 385 27.13 43.57 -8.54
CA VAL A 385 25.79 43.05 -8.26
C VAL A 385 24.72 43.98 -8.84
N LEU A 386 24.86 45.30 -8.73
CA LEU A 386 23.92 46.26 -9.33
C LEU A 386 23.88 46.12 -10.85
N CYS A 387 25.04 46.08 -11.52
CA CYS A 387 25.11 45.88 -12.97
C CYS A 387 24.45 44.56 -13.37
N SER A 388 24.74 43.48 -12.64
CA SER A 388 24.14 42.16 -12.89
C SER A 388 22.62 42.17 -12.68
N TRP A 389 22.13 42.88 -11.67
CA TRP A 389 20.71 43.06 -11.39
C TRP A 389 19.99 43.80 -12.53
N LEU A 390 20.57 44.90 -13.01
CA LEU A 390 20.02 45.67 -14.13
C LEU A 390 19.98 44.84 -15.42
N VAL A 391 21.07 44.13 -15.74
CA VAL A 391 21.13 43.23 -16.90
C VAL A 391 20.11 42.10 -16.77
N PHE A 392 20.00 41.47 -15.60
CA PHE A 392 19.04 40.41 -15.35
C PHE A 392 17.61 40.91 -15.62
N TRP A 393 17.17 41.99 -14.98
CA TRP A 393 15.81 42.50 -15.15
C TRP A 393 15.53 43.07 -16.54
N TYR A 394 16.56 43.52 -17.27
CA TYR A 394 16.41 43.95 -18.66
C TYR A 394 16.05 42.77 -19.58
N TYR A 395 16.68 41.61 -19.40
CA TYR A 395 16.43 40.42 -20.22
C TYR A 395 15.37 39.47 -19.65
N PHE A 396 14.99 39.62 -18.38
CA PHE A 396 14.10 38.70 -17.69
C PHE A 396 12.65 38.90 -18.11
N HIS A 397 12.12 37.90 -18.82
CA HIS A 397 10.69 37.80 -19.09
C HIS A 397 10.02 36.76 -18.17
N PRO A 398 8.73 36.94 -17.81
CA PRO A 398 8.04 36.03 -16.89
C PRO A 398 8.07 34.54 -17.27
N TRP A 399 8.08 34.23 -18.58
CA TRP A 399 8.18 32.85 -19.08
C TRP A 399 9.52 32.17 -18.78
N MET A 400 10.57 32.93 -18.43
CA MET A 400 11.87 32.39 -18.02
C MET A 400 11.87 31.90 -16.57
N THR A 401 10.90 32.32 -15.75
CA THR A 401 10.83 31.93 -14.32
C THR A 401 10.80 30.41 -14.11
N PRO A 402 9.93 29.64 -14.80
CA PRO A 402 9.91 28.19 -14.62
C PRO A 402 11.18 27.51 -15.17
N LEU A 403 11.80 28.08 -16.22
CA LEU A 403 13.07 27.56 -16.75
C LEU A 403 14.23 27.76 -15.78
N LEU A 404 14.27 28.91 -15.10
CA LEU A 404 15.27 29.17 -14.05
C LEU A 404 15.12 28.17 -12.90
N ILE A 405 13.88 27.87 -12.49
CA ILE A 405 13.61 26.83 -11.47
C ILE A 405 14.02 25.44 -12.01
N ALA A 406 13.71 25.11 -13.25
CA ALA A 406 14.10 23.83 -13.85
C ALA A 406 15.63 23.68 -13.96
N ALA A 407 16.36 24.77 -14.23
CA ALA A 407 17.82 24.80 -14.30
C ALA A 407 18.48 24.52 -12.93
N LEU A 408 17.79 24.73 -11.81
CA LEU A 408 18.31 24.35 -10.49
C LEU A 408 18.51 22.83 -10.35
N PHE A 409 17.69 22.02 -11.02
CA PHE A 409 17.79 20.55 -10.93
C PHE A 409 19.14 20.00 -11.42
N PRO A 410 19.59 20.28 -12.67
CA PRO A 410 20.90 19.81 -13.13
C PRO A 410 22.05 20.44 -12.34
N VAL A 411 21.93 21.69 -11.88
CA VAL A 411 22.94 22.34 -11.03
C VAL A 411 23.09 21.60 -9.70
N VAL A 412 21.98 21.34 -9.00
CA VAL A 412 21.98 20.59 -7.73
C VAL A 412 22.52 19.17 -7.94
N TRP A 413 22.14 18.51 -9.03
CA TRP A 413 22.67 17.19 -9.38
C TRP A 413 24.18 17.21 -9.60
N PHE A 414 24.70 18.20 -10.33
CA PHE A 414 26.13 18.35 -10.60
C PHE A 414 26.92 18.64 -9.32
N LEU A 415 26.41 19.52 -8.45
CA LEU A 415 27.02 19.82 -7.14
C LEU A 415 27.07 18.56 -6.24
N ASP A 416 26.00 17.76 -6.22
CA ASP A 416 25.97 16.49 -5.47
C ASP A 416 26.95 15.47 -6.06
N ALA A 417 27.07 15.39 -7.40
CA ALA A 417 28.02 14.52 -8.08
C ALA A 417 29.48 14.90 -7.77
N LYS A 418 29.80 16.19 -7.76
CA LYS A 418 31.11 16.70 -7.35
C LYS A 418 31.42 16.32 -5.90
N GLN A 419 30.49 16.57 -4.98
CA GLN A 419 30.66 16.25 -3.56
C GLN A 419 30.84 14.73 -3.31
N ARG A 420 30.17 13.87 -4.08
CA ARG A 420 30.39 12.41 -4.03
C ARG A 420 31.76 11.98 -4.53
N THR A 421 32.33 12.72 -5.49
CA THR A 421 33.67 12.45 -6.02
C THR A 421 34.72 12.89 -5.00
N ASP A 422 34.56 14.08 -4.42
CA ASP A 422 35.46 14.61 -3.39
C ASP A 422 35.46 13.72 -2.13
N SER A 423 34.28 13.27 -1.66
CA SER A 423 34.17 12.34 -0.52
C SER A 423 34.69 10.93 -0.80
N ARG A 424 34.66 10.45 -2.06
CA ARG A 424 35.30 9.17 -2.43
C ARG A 424 36.83 9.27 -2.45
N ILE A 425 37.39 10.45 -2.70
CA ILE A 425 38.84 10.69 -2.64
C ILE A 425 39.31 10.79 -1.18
N GLN A 426 38.43 11.21 -0.26
CA GLN A 426 38.78 11.41 1.15
C GLN A 426 38.49 10.18 2.05
N ASN A 427 37.56 9.30 1.69
CA ASN A 427 37.16 8.14 2.51
C ASN A 427 37.95 6.85 2.21
N GLY A 428 39.27 6.97 1.95
CA GLY A 428 40.20 5.85 1.88
C GLY A 428 40.59 5.27 3.25
N ASP A 429 40.20 5.93 4.34
CA ASP A 429 40.29 5.49 5.73
C ASP A 429 39.06 6.06 6.46
N ASP A 430 38.63 5.40 7.54
CA ASP A 430 37.45 5.72 8.39
C ASP A 430 36.08 5.19 7.94
N SER A 431 35.96 3.87 8.00
CA SER A 431 34.68 3.22 8.31
C SER A 431 34.46 3.17 9.83
N ASN A 432 33.78 4.16 10.41
CA ASN A 432 33.08 4.05 11.70
C ASN A 432 32.09 5.20 11.90
N ASP A 433 30.95 5.16 11.21
CA ASP A 433 29.77 5.96 11.58
C ASP A 433 29.11 5.31 12.81
N HIS A 434 29.65 5.58 14.00
CA HIS A 434 28.91 5.42 15.24
C HIS A 434 27.85 6.52 15.33
N GLU A 435 26.62 6.23 14.88
CA GLU A 435 25.45 7.03 15.29
C GLU A 435 25.31 6.89 16.81
N GLU A 436 25.71 7.94 17.56
CA GLU A 436 25.40 8.08 18.99
C GLU A 436 23.88 8.02 19.17
N GLU A 437 23.38 6.89 19.65
CA GLU A 437 22.04 6.81 20.25
C GLU A 437 22.07 7.69 21.50
N VAL A 438 21.55 8.91 21.37
CA VAL A 438 21.31 9.80 22.51
C VAL A 438 20.32 9.12 23.46
N GLN A 439 20.84 8.41 24.46
CA GLN A 439 20.14 7.87 25.62
C GLN A 439 19.74 9.01 26.56
N ASN A 440 18.79 9.87 26.15
CA ASN A 440 18.18 10.86 27.03
C ASN A 440 16.65 10.74 27.07
N GLY A 441 16.14 9.54 26.76
CA GLY A 441 14.74 9.29 26.47
C GLY A 441 13.81 9.13 27.67
N GLU A 442 14.29 9.14 28.92
CA GLU A 442 13.40 8.90 30.08
C GLU A 442 13.16 10.18 30.91
N SER A 443 14.20 10.98 31.21
CA SER A 443 14.07 12.18 32.06
C SER A 443 13.25 13.32 31.41
N MET A 444 13.19 13.40 30.08
CA MET A 444 12.50 14.48 29.36
C MET A 444 11.08 14.13 28.87
N LYS A 445 10.70 12.84 28.83
CA LYS A 445 9.33 12.43 28.50
C LYS A 445 8.33 12.97 29.53
N ASP A 446 8.74 13.04 30.79
CA ASP A 446 7.88 13.55 31.85
C ASP A 446 7.83 15.08 31.90
N LYS A 447 8.85 15.78 31.37
CA LYS A 447 8.83 17.25 31.21
C LYS A 447 7.92 17.73 30.08
N ILE A 448 7.67 16.89 29.07
CA ILE A 448 6.88 17.24 27.88
C ILE A 448 5.40 16.84 28.01
N LYS A 449 5.05 15.90 28.91
CA LYS A 449 3.65 15.55 29.21
C LYS A 449 2.84 16.71 29.84
N GLY A 450 3.53 17.75 30.34
CA GLY A 450 2.92 18.96 30.89
C GLY A 450 2.93 20.18 29.96
N LEU A 451 3.37 20.03 28.71
CA LEU A 451 3.43 21.16 27.78
C LEU A 451 2.04 21.51 27.22
N PRO A 452 1.70 22.81 27.09
CA PRO A 452 0.40 23.23 26.55
C PRO A 452 0.19 22.71 25.13
N GLU A 453 -1.04 22.33 24.78
CA GLU A 453 -1.43 21.85 23.44
C GLU A 453 -0.95 22.76 22.30
N MET A 454 -0.84 24.07 22.55
CA MET A 454 -0.30 25.05 21.59
C MET A 454 1.14 24.73 21.15
N THR A 455 1.97 24.22 22.06
CA THR A 455 3.36 23.85 21.74
C THR A 455 3.42 22.58 20.88
N LEU A 456 2.46 21.66 21.05
CA LEU A 456 2.33 20.45 20.23
C LEU A 456 1.97 20.80 18.78
N THR A 457 1.01 21.72 18.59
CA THR A 457 0.63 22.18 17.26
C THR A 457 1.79 22.88 16.54
N ILE A 458 2.61 23.64 17.29
CA ILE A 458 3.82 24.27 16.74
C ILE A 458 4.85 23.22 16.35
N THR A 459 5.08 22.19 17.17
CA THR A 459 6.03 21.11 16.82
C THR A 459 5.58 20.30 15.62
N ASP A 460 4.28 20.01 15.50
CA ASP A 460 3.72 19.28 14.35
C ASP A 460 3.83 20.12 13.06
N GLY A 461 3.55 21.43 13.16
CA GLY A 461 3.74 22.37 12.06
C GLY A 461 5.21 22.46 11.62
N ILE A 462 6.14 22.45 12.58
CA ILE A 462 7.58 22.41 12.34
C ILE A 462 7.99 21.13 11.62
N GLU A 463 7.57 19.96 12.09
CA GLU A 463 7.89 18.68 11.46
C GLU A 463 7.37 18.61 10.03
N TYR A 464 6.15 19.12 9.81
CA TYR A 464 5.56 19.21 8.50
C TYR A 464 6.36 20.10 7.54
N MET A 465 6.77 21.31 7.97
CA MET A 465 7.56 22.24 7.15
C MET A 465 8.93 21.66 6.79
N VAL A 466 9.61 21.02 7.76
CA VAL A 466 10.88 20.33 7.51
C VAL A 466 10.68 19.19 6.52
N SER A 467 9.61 18.39 6.66
CA SER A 467 9.31 17.30 5.72
C SER A 467 9.08 17.83 4.30
N VAL A 468 8.34 18.92 4.12
CA VAL A 468 8.13 19.56 2.81
C VAL A 468 9.45 20.05 2.21
N ALA A 469 10.30 20.70 3.00
CA ALA A 469 11.61 21.16 2.54
C ALA A 469 12.54 20.00 2.14
N GLU A 470 12.61 18.95 2.95
CA GLU A 470 13.38 17.74 2.66
C GLU A 470 12.90 17.06 1.37
N ARG A 471 11.59 17.00 1.15
CA ARG A 471 10.99 16.42 -0.07
C ARG A 471 11.34 17.22 -1.30
N LEU A 472 11.27 18.55 -1.25
CA LEU A 472 11.66 19.41 -2.36
C LEU A 472 13.16 19.28 -2.67
N HIS A 473 13.99 19.17 -1.64
CA HIS A 473 15.43 18.89 -1.81
C HIS A 473 15.69 17.52 -2.43
N ASN A 474 14.97 16.48 -1.97
CA ASN A 474 15.07 15.13 -2.52
C ASN A 474 14.60 15.04 -3.99
N LEU A 475 13.63 15.87 -4.37
CA LEU A 475 13.19 16.06 -5.75
C LEU A 475 14.31 16.65 -6.62
N ALA A 476 14.97 17.71 -6.14
CA ALA A 476 16.10 18.32 -6.85
C ALA A 476 17.32 17.39 -6.94
N LYS A 477 17.53 16.53 -5.94
CA LYS A 477 18.61 15.51 -5.91
C LYS A 477 18.33 14.23 -6.68
N PHE A 478 17.23 14.15 -7.45
CA PHE A 478 16.85 12.97 -8.23
C PHE A 478 16.78 11.68 -7.41
N LYS A 479 16.31 11.75 -6.15
CA LYS A 479 16.12 10.53 -5.33
C LYS A 479 15.04 9.61 -5.88
N VAL A 480 14.07 10.16 -6.61
CA VAL A 480 13.06 9.43 -7.39
C VAL A 480 13.06 10.02 -8.80
N PRO A 481 13.84 9.45 -9.74
CA PRO A 481 14.08 10.06 -11.06
C PRO A 481 12.80 10.39 -11.82
N TYR A 482 11.81 9.49 -11.82
CA TYR A 482 10.52 9.69 -12.48
C TYR A 482 9.81 10.99 -12.06
N LEU A 483 9.74 11.28 -10.76
CA LEU A 483 9.08 12.49 -10.25
C LEU A 483 9.87 13.76 -10.57
N SER A 484 11.20 13.68 -10.54
CA SER A 484 12.08 14.80 -10.89
C SER A 484 11.96 15.16 -12.38
N TYR A 485 11.96 14.16 -13.27
CA TYR A 485 11.75 14.39 -14.71
C TYR A 485 10.36 14.96 -14.99
N LEU A 486 9.32 14.43 -14.34
CA LEU A 486 7.97 14.96 -14.49
C LEU A 486 7.90 16.43 -14.05
N ALA A 487 8.53 16.79 -12.92
CA ALA A 487 8.59 18.18 -12.46
C ALA A 487 9.30 19.09 -13.49
N ILE A 488 10.41 18.64 -14.09
CA ILE A 488 11.13 19.39 -15.13
C ILE A 488 10.27 19.56 -16.37
N VAL A 489 9.62 18.50 -16.85
CA VAL A 489 8.73 18.56 -18.03
C VAL A 489 7.56 19.51 -17.79
N LEU A 490 6.96 19.49 -16.60
CA LEU A 490 5.88 20.41 -16.24
C LEU A 490 6.37 21.87 -16.17
N LEU A 491 7.57 22.11 -15.63
CA LEU A 491 8.17 23.44 -15.60
C LEU A 491 8.45 23.96 -17.01
N ILE A 492 9.04 23.15 -17.88
CA ILE A 492 9.28 23.49 -19.29
C ILE A 492 7.97 23.74 -20.03
N GLY A 493 6.97 22.88 -19.85
CA GLY A 493 5.63 23.06 -20.41
C GLY A 493 4.99 24.36 -19.93
N SER A 494 5.12 24.69 -18.64
CA SER A 494 4.59 25.93 -18.08
C SER A 494 5.30 27.18 -18.64
N ALA A 495 6.61 27.10 -18.93
CA ALA A 495 7.35 28.16 -19.60
C ALA A 495 6.84 28.36 -21.05
N GLY A 496 6.61 27.27 -21.78
CA GLY A 496 5.99 27.33 -23.12
C GLY A 496 4.62 27.98 -23.09
N VAL A 497 3.77 27.63 -22.13
CA VAL A 497 2.45 28.26 -21.96
C VAL A 497 2.56 29.76 -21.65
N LEU A 498 3.46 30.15 -20.74
CA LEU A 498 3.70 31.57 -20.41
C LEU A 498 4.33 32.37 -21.56
N TYR A 499 5.00 31.71 -22.50
CA TYR A 499 5.54 32.34 -23.70
C TYR A 499 4.42 32.71 -24.69
N PHE A 500 3.46 31.81 -24.91
CA PHE A 500 2.34 32.05 -25.84
C PHE A 500 1.17 32.83 -25.22
N ILE A 501 0.92 32.65 -23.92
CA ILE A 501 -0.26 33.19 -23.24
C ILE A 501 0.21 34.16 -22.15
N PRO A 502 -0.18 35.45 -22.23
CA PRO A 502 0.09 36.41 -21.16
C PRO A 502 -0.48 35.94 -19.82
N ILE A 503 0.28 36.15 -18.74
CA ILE A 503 -0.05 35.65 -17.40
C ILE A 503 -1.43 36.11 -16.89
N GLY A 504 -1.91 37.27 -17.33
CA GLY A 504 -3.24 37.78 -16.97
C GLY A 504 -4.38 36.85 -17.38
N TYR A 505 -4.33 36.29 -18.59
CA TYR A 505 -5.35 35.34 -19.06
C TYR A 505 -5.29 34.01 -18.30
N LEU A 506 -4.08 33.55 -17.95
CA LEU A 506 -3.90 32.37 -17.12
C LEU A 506 -4.48 32.56 -15.72
N MET A 507 -4.29 33.74 -15.11
CA MET A 507 -4.85 34.06 -13.80
C MET A 507 -6.38 34.16 -13.83
N MET A 508 -6.96 34.73 -14.90
CA MET A 508 -8.41 34.76 -15.10
C MET A 508 -8.99 33.34 -15.25
N ALA A 509 -8.37 32.50 -16.09
CA ALA A 509 -8.76 31.10 -16.27
C ALA A 509 -8.59 30.30 -14.97
N PHE A 510 -7.51 30.52 -14.22
CA PHE A 510 -7.27 29.89 -12.92
C PHE A 510 -8.36 30.28 -11.91
N GLY A 511 -8.78 31.55 -11.88
CA GLY A 511 -9.91 32.00 -11.07
C GLY A 511 -11.19 31.25 -11.43
N LEU A 512 -11.58 31.26 -12.70
CA LEU A 512 -12.76 30.56 -13.20
C LEU A 512 -12.73 29.06 -12.85
N TYR A 513 -11.59 28.39 -13.05
CA TYR A 513 -11.41 26.99 -12.69
C TYR A 513 -11.53 26.75 -11.17
N LYS A 514 -10.86 27.56 -10.35
CA LYS A 514 -10.80 27.36 -8.89
C LYS A 514 -12.15 27.58 -8.22
N TYR A 515 -12.95 28.54 -8.69
CA TYR A 515 -14.32 28.76 -8.21
C TYR A 515 -15.32 27.79 -8.87
N GLY A 516 -15.10 27.36 -10.11
CA GLY A 516 -15.96 26.41 -10.83
C GLY A 516 -15.78 24.94 -10.45
N ARG A 517 -14.65 24.55 -9.88
CA ARG A 517 -14.29 23.13 -9.64
C ARG A 517 -15.29 22.31 -8.82
N LYS A 518 -15.97 22.93 -7.83
CA LYS A 518 -16.98 22.24 -7.00
C LYS A 518 -18.27 21.99 -7.78
N ARG A 519 -18.60 22.84 -8.74
CA ARG A 519 -19.75 22.67 -9.63
C ARG A 519 -19.51 21.58 -10.68
N ILE A 520 -18.27 21.47 -11.17
CA ILE A 520 -17.87 20.46 -12.15
C ILE A 520 -17.75 19.08 -11.51
N ASN A 521 -17.13 18.98 -10.33
CA ASN A 521 -16.97 17.72 -9.59
C ASN A 521 -17.53 17.84 -8.16
N PRO A 522 -18.79 17.44 -7.92
CA PRO A 522 -19.44 17.56 -6.61
C PRO A 522 -18.80 16.67 -5.53
N THR A 523 -18.11 15.59 -5.92
CA THR A 523 -17.43 14.64 -5.02
C THR A 523 -15.97 15.01 -4.71
N ARG A 524 -15.50 16.19 -5.14
CA ARG A 524 -14.10 16.62 -4.92
C ARG A 524 -13.85 16.96 -3.46
N VAL A 525 -12.89 16.27 -2.84
CA VAL A 525 -12.35 16.61 -1.52
C VAL A 525 -11.52 17.89 -1.62
N LEU A 526 -11.59 18.77 -0.60
CA LEU A 526 -10.78 19.98 -0.55
C LEU A 526 -9.29 19.59 -0.42
N ASN A 527 -8.52 19.85 -1.47
CA ASN A 527 -7.11 19.51 -1.55
C ASN A 527 -6.32 20.62 -2.26
N ASN A 528 -4.99 20.59 -2.08
CA ASN A 528 -4.05 21.41 -2.84
C ASN A 528 -3.23 20.50 -3.74
N ASP A 529 -3.45 20.62 -5.04
CA ASP A 529 -2.91 19.72 -6.07
C ASP A 529 -1.36 19.71 -6.09
N LEU A 530 -0.71 20.84 -5.81
CA LEU A 530 0.77 20.93 -5.74
C LEU A 530 1.32 20.28 -4.46
N LEU A 531 0.64 20.51 -3.33
CA LEU A 531 1.03 19.90 -2.08
C LEU A 531 0.82 18.38 -2.12
N ASP A 532 -0.24 17.96 -2.79
CA ASP A 532 -0.53 16.57 -3.11
C ASP A 532 0.65 15.96 -3.89
N PHE A 533 1.15 16.62 -4.95
CA PHE A 533 2.34 16.15 -5.66
C PHE A 533 3.56 16.03 -4.71
N ILE A 534 3.84 17.07 -3.91
CA ILE A 534 4.97 17.06 -2.96
C ILE A 534 4.82 15.94 -1.92
N SER A 535 3.59 15.63 -1.50
CA SER A 535 3.31 14.60 -0.50
C SER A 535 3.67 13.17 -0.97
N ARG A 536 3.85 12.95 -2.28
CA ARG A 536 4.32 11.67 -2.84
C ARG A 536 5.81 11.48 -2.72
N ILE A 537 6.55 12.56 -2.71
CA ILE A 537 8.01 12.52 -2.65
C ILE A 537 8.39 12.04 -1.24
N PRO A 538 9.30 11.07 -1.12
CA PRO A 538 9.74 10.59 0.19
C PRO A 538 10.61 11.63 0.90
N ASP A 539 10.34 11.84 2.19
CA ASP A 539 11.25 12.54 3.09
C ASP A 539 12.45 11.64 3.48
N ASN A 540 13.41 12.20 4.22
CA ASN A 540 14.63 11.46 4.57
C ASN A 540 14.36 10.27 5.49
N LYS A 541 13.33 10.35 6.33
CA LYS A 541 12.91 9.24 7.21
C LYS A 541 12.40 8.07 6.38
N ILE A 542 11.52 8.34 5.41
CA ILE A 542 11.00 7.35 4.47
C ILE A 542 12.11 6.75 3.61
N LEU A 543 13.05 7.57 3.12
CA LEU A 543 14.19 7.08 2.33
C LEU A 543 15.08 6.12 3.12
N LYS A 544 15.32 6.38 4.41
CA LYS A 544 16.04 5.46 5.31
C LYS A 544 15.29 4.15 5.48
N ASP A 545 13.96 4.20 5.63
CA ASP A 545 13.11 3.01 5.74
C ASP A 545 13.15 2.14 4.47
N TRP A 546 13.29 2.77 3.30
CA TRP A 546 13.39 2.09 1.99
C TRP A 546 14.81 1.66 1.62
N LYS A 547 15.83 2.02 2.40
CA LYS A 547 17.22 1.65 2.10
C LYS A 547 17.35 0.14 2.16
N GLU A 548 17.68 -0.49 1.04
CA GLU A 548 17.93 -1.94 1.01
C GLU A 548 19.19 -2.24 1.82
N LEU A 549 19.13 -3.30 2.62
CA LEU A 549 20.29 -3.83 3.32
C LEU A 549 20.91 -4.90 2.44
N ASN A 550 22.24 -4.94 2.38
CA ASN A 550 22.96 -6.01 1.68
C ASN A 550 22.46 -7.36 2.17
N VAL A 551 22.21 -8.28 1.23
CA VAL A 551 21.77 -9.63 1.57
C VAL A 551 22.92 -10.28 2.36
N PRO A 552 22.72 -10.59 3.65
CA PRO A 552 23.80 -11.15 4.45
C PRO A 552 24.12 -12.56 3.93
N GLU A 553 25.39 -12.78 3.58
CA GLU A 553 25.91 -14.10 3.24
C GLU A 553 26.08 -14.91 4.52
N PRO A 554 25.84 -16.24 4.48
CA PRO A 554 26.06 -17.08 5.64
C PRO A 554 27.54 -17.02 6.04
N ASN A 555 27.83 -16.73 7.31
CA ASN A 555 29.19 -16.84 7.84
C ASN A 555 29.68 -18.29 7.68
N HIS A 556 30.58 -18.52 6.72
CA HIS A 556 31.20 -19.83 6.44
C HIS A 556 31.96 -20.45 7.63
N TYR A 557 32.15 -19.71 8.73
CA TYR A 557 32.85 -20.18 9.92
C TYR A 557 32.11 -21.29 10.69
N HIS A 558 30.77 -21.31 10.72
CA HIS A 558 30.03 -22.31 11.49
C HIS A 558 29.77 -23.64 10.76
N GLN A 559 29.92 -23.70 9.43
CA GLN A 559 29.79 -24.96 8.68
C GLN A 559 31.04 -25.84 8.79
N ARG A 560 32.23 -25.28 9.01
CA ARG A 560 33.45 -26.08 9.20
C ARG A 560 33.49 -26.80 10.55
N LEU A 561 32.96 -26.18 11.60
CA LEU A 561 32.91 -26.77 12.94
C LEU A 561 31.88 -27.90 13.09
N SER A 562 30.84 -27.94 12.26
CA SER A 562 29.89 -29.07 12.23
C SER A 562 30.35 -30.21 11.31
N ALA A 563 31.17 -29.92 10.29
CA ALA A 563 31.79 -30.94 9.44
C ALA A 563 32.99 -31.64 10.11
N SER A 564 33.74 -30.94 10.98
CA SER A 564 34.93 -31.49 11.63
C SER A 564 34.65 -32.48 12.76
N THR A 565 33.40 -32.63 13.22
CA THR A 565 33.04 -33.52 14.35
C THR A 565 32.45 -34.86 13.90
N SER A 566 32.54 -35.19 12.60
CA SER A 566 31.96 -36.42 12.01
C SER A 566 33.00 -37.34 11.36
N VAL A 567 34.23 -37.38 11.89
CA VAL A 567 35.22 -38.39 11.50
C VAL A 567 35.54 -39.27 12.70
N THR A 568 34.80 -40.37 12.82
CA THR A 568 35.26 -41.58 13.50
C THR A 568 36.26 -42.29 12.60
N PRO A 569 37.46 -42.67 13.06
CA PRO A 569 38.20 -43.76 12.45
C PRO A 569 37.90 -45.05 13.21
N ASP A 570 37.31 -45.97 12.48
CA ASP A 570 37.11 -47.36 12.84
C ASP A 570 38.40 -48.06 13.29
N SER A 571 38.19 -49.02 14.18
CA SER A 571 39.07 -50.14 14.48
C SER A 571 39.66 -50.79 13.23
N LYS A 572 40.93 -51.23 13.30
CA LYS A 572 41.35 -52.62 13.02
C LYS A 572 42.85 -52.83 13.27
N THR A 573 43.12 -53.93 13.99
CA THR A 573 44.26 -54.88 13.90
C THR A 573 45.68 -54.36 13.78
#